data_AF-E6ZZ37-F1
#
_entry.id   AF-E6ZZ37-F1
#
_cell.length_a   1.000
_cell.length_b   1.000
_cell.length_c   1.000
_cell.angle_alpha   90.00
_cell.angle_beta   90.00
_cell.angle_gamma   90.00
#
_symmetry.space_group_name_H-M   'P 1'
#
loop_
_entity.id
_entity.type
_entity.pdbx_description
1 polymer ?
#
loop_
_entity_poly.entity_id
_entity_poly.type
_entity_poly.pdbx_seq_one_letter_code
_entity_poly.pdbx_strand_id
1 'polypeptide(L)'
;MTDADSTSSIPTALPAGTAPTITNHILTIPHRTFTHFLTQIVHLSSATAQHSLFVHVTSISATQAHSLLPSTSSADDPEDAELKAALQAAGRAQPATVHGNLSTDFALAMAPPSTSAYATSTSIHSSSNISLANSMSKRIALKLGLPQLLLSLDIPPTLLPSAGQPQSPADSTALLALEKAIRDACASTLS
;
A
#
# COMPACT_ATOMS: atom_id res chain seq x y z
N MET A 1 20.06 53.62 36.98
CA MET A 1 19.33 52.45 37.54
C MET A 1 17.87 52.64 37.19
N THR A 2 17.43 52.00 36.12
CA THR A 2 16.03 51.93 35.68
C THR A 2 15.87 50.57 35.02
N ASP A 3 15.26 49.64 35.76
CA ASP A 3 15.00 48.27 35.32
C ASP A 3 13.91 48.25 34.26
N ALA A 4 14.18 47.56 33.16
CA ALA A 4 13.22 47.25 32.12
C ALA A 4 12.56 45.90 32.45
N ASP A 5 11.33 45.98 32.95
CA ASP A 5 10.48 44.83 33.22
C ASP A 5 10.11 44.14 31.89
N SER A 6 10.67 42.95 31.67
CA SER A 6 10.46 42.15 30.47
C SER A 6 9.33 41.15 30.77
N THR A 7 8.10 41.54 30.47
CA THR A 7 6.96 40.62 30.55
C THR A 7 7.09 39.55 29.47
N SER A 8 7.60 38.39 29.88
CA SER A 8 7.61 37.14 29.13
C SER A 8 6.18 36.70 28.82
N SER A 9 5.73 36.91 27.59
CA SER A 9 4.51 36.32 27.05
C SER A 9 4.75 34.83 26.82
N ILE A 10 4.29 34.02 27.77
CA ILE A 10 4.20 32.56 27.63
C ILE A 10 3.34 32.27 26.39
N PRO A 11 3.85 31.55 25.38
CA PRO A 11 3.03 31.18 24.24
C PRO A 11 1.94 30.21 24.70
N THR A 12 0.69 30.63 24.52
CA THR A 12 -0.53 29.84 24.68
C THR A 12 -0.34 28.44 24.12
N ALA A 13 -0.48 27.42 24.96
CA ALA A 13 -0.40 26.02 24.56
C ALA A 13 -1.39 25.76 23.41
N LEU A 14 -0.87 25.24 22.28
CA LEU A 14 -1.69 24.71 21.21
C LEU A 14 -2.69 23.70 21.79
N PRO A 15 -3.93 23.63 21.24
CA PRO A 15 -4.87 22.58 21.63
C PRO A 15 -4.19 21.22 21.45
N ALA A 16 -4.41 20.30 22.40
CA ALA A 16 -3.88 18.95 22.36
C ALA A 16 -4.33 18.25 21.07
N GLY A 17 -3.50 18.36 20.03
CA GLY A 17 -3.69 17.63 18.79
C GLY A 17 -3.63 16.14 19.09
N THR A 18 -4.50 15.38 18.46
CA THR A 18 -4.51 13.92 18.53
C THR A 18 -3.09 13.40 18.30
N ALA A 19 -2.59 12.51 19.15
CA ALA A 19 -1.23 12.00 19.00
C ALA A 19 -1.08 11.36 17.59
N PRO A 20 0.08 11.51 16.93
CA PRO A 20 0.30 10.89 15.63
C PRO A 20 0.19 9.37 15.76
N THR A 21 -0.50 8.73 14.81
CA THR A 21 -0.69 7.27 14.80
C THR A 21 -0.19 6.64 13.51
N ILE A 22 0.24 5.39 13.62
CA ILE A 22 0.66 4.54 12.50
C ILE A 22 -0.17 3.27 12.57
N THR A 23 -0.97 3.00 11.54
CA THR A 23 -1.74 1.75 11.40
C THR A 23 -1.32 1.01 10.15
N ASN A 24 -1.38 -0.32 10.21
CA ASN A 24 -1.01 -1.19 9.10
C ASN A 24 -2.20 -2.09 8.74
N HIS A 25 -2.65 -2.00 7.50
CA HIS A 25 -3.77 -2.75 6.96
C HIS A 25 -3.24 -3.70 5.89
N ILE A 26 -3.44 -5.00 6.07
CA ILE A 26 -3.07 -6.03 5.09
C ILE A 26 -4.35 -6.64 4.55
N LEU A 27 -4.53 -6.57 3.23
CA LEU A 27 -5.73 -7.06 2.55
C LEU A 27 -5.36 -7.69 1.21
N THR A 28 -6.23 -8.55 0.71
CA THR A 28 -6.07 -9.18 -0.60
C THR A 28 -7.04 -8.56 -1.60
N ILE A 29 -6.53 -8.03 -2.70
CA ILE A 29 -7.32 -7.56 -3.83
C ILE A 29 -7.48 -8.72 -4.83
N PRO A 30 -8.71 -9.19 -5.09
CA PRO A 30 -8.94 -10.22 -6.11
C PRO A 30 -8.70 -9.64 -7.50
N HIS A 31 -8.10 -10.44 -8.39
CA HIS A 31 -7.88 -10.04 -9.77
C HIS A 31 -8.25 -11.18 -10.73
N ARG A 32 -8.76 -10.83 -11.92
CA ARG A 32 -9.38 -11.82 -12.83
C ARG A 32 -8.36 -12.78 -13.45
N THR A 33 -7.16 -12.29 -13.73
CA THR A 33 -6.11 -13.04 -14.44
C THR A 33 -4.98 -13.52 -13.52
N PHE A 34 -4.81 -12.83 -12.39
CA PHE A 34 -3.78 -13.12 -11.39
C PHE A 34 -4.53 -13.30 -10.09
N THR A 35 -4.35 -14.45 -9.44
CA THR A 35 -5.30 -14.94 -8.44
C THR A 35 -5.57 -13.91 -7.35
N HIS A 36 -4.52 -13.35 -6.73
CA HIS A 36 -4.66 -12.33 -5.69
C HIS A 36 -3.47 -11.36 -5.69
N PHE A 37 -3.74 -10.10 -5.40
CA PHE A 37 -2.73 -9.11 -5.05
C PHE A 37 -2.76 -8.88 -3.54
N LEU A 38 -1.66 -9.16 -2.86
CA LEU A 38 -1.48 -8.76 -1.47
C LEU A 38 -1.21 -7.25 -1.45
N THR A 39 -2.05 -6.52 -0.72
CA THR A 39 -1.95 -5.07 -0.58
C THR A 39 -1.73 -4.74 0.88
N GLN A 40 -0.64 -4.05 1.15
CA GLN A 40 -0.33 -3.50 2.46
C GLN A 40 -0.46 -1.98 2.41
N ILE A 41 -1.27 -1.43 3.30
CA ILE A 41 -1.50 0.01 3.45
C ILE A 41 -1.03 0.42 4.84
N VAL A 42 0.04 1.21 4.89
CA VAL A 42 0.49 1.88 6.11
C VAL A 42 -0.10 3.28 6.11
N HIS A 43 -0.95 3.56 7.08
CA HIS A 43 -1.58 4.85 7.26
C HIS A 43 -0.89 5.61 8.38
N LEU A 44 -0.44 6.82 8.03
CA LEU A 44 0.19 7.76 8.94
C LEU A 44 -0.79 8.90 9.17
N SER A 45 -1.23 9.07 10.41
CA SER A 45 -2.04 10.22 10.81
C SER A 45 -1.19 11.19 11.63
N SER A 46 -1.27 12.47 11.29
CA SER A 46 -0.59 13.55 12.01
C SER A 46 -1.54 14.22 13.00
N ALA A 47 -0.96 14.84 14.03
CA ALA A 47 -1.67 15.71 14.96
C ALA A 47 -2.38 16.90 14.30
N THR A 48 -2.00 17.23 13.06
CA THR A 48 -2.63 18.27 12.23
C THR A 48 -3.80 17.75 11.36
N ALA A 49 -4.31 16.55 11.65
CA ALA A 49 -5.35 15.86 10.87
C ALA A 49 -4.96 15.61 9.39
N GLN A 50 -3.67 15.61 9.08
CA GLN A 50 -3.15 15.19 7.78
C GLN A 50 -2.96 13.68 7.74
N HIS A 51 -3.26 13.10 6.59
CA HIS A 51 -3.14 11.66 6.35
C HIS A 51 -2.14 11.40 5.22
N SER A 52 -1.15 10.56 5.49
CA SER A 52 -0.23 10.07 4.47
C SER A 52 -0.36 8.56 4.37
N LEU A 53 -0.29 8.03 3.14
CA LEU A 53 -0.39 6.59 2.90
C LEU A 53 0.88 6.07 2.25
N PHE A 54 1.34 4.91 2.70
CA PHE A 54 2.27 4.06 1.97
C PHE A 54 1.55 2.78 1.56
N VAL A 55 1.51 2.50 0.28
CA VAL A 55 0.78 1.37 -0.30
C VAL A 55 1.77 0.48 -1.04
N HIS A 56 1.86 -0.78 -0.64
CA HIS A 56 2.62 -1.81 -1.34
C HIS A 56 1.66 -2.86 -1.90
N VAL A 57 1.82 -3.18 -3.18
CA VAL A 57 1.00 -4.16 -3.88
C VAL A 57 1.92 -5.18 -4.53
N THR A 58 1.75 -6.45 -4.20
CA THR A 58 2.51 -7.56 -4.80
C THR A 58 1.56 -8.68 -5.23
N SER A 59 1.86 -9.33 -6.35
CA SER A 59 1.12 -10.51 -6.77
C SER A 59 1.51 -11.71 -5.92
N ILE A 60 0.52 -12.44 -5.42
CA ILE A 60 0.71 -13.69 -4.69
C ILE A 60 -0.01 -14.84 -5.38
N SER A 61 0.54 -16.04 -5.25
CA SER A 61 -0.12 -17.26 -5.73
C SER A 61 -1.40 -17.57 -4.93
N ALA A 62 -2.34 -18.30 -5.52
CA ALA A 62 -3.56 -18.73 -4.82
C ALA A 62 -3.26 -19.51 -3.53
N THR A 63 -2.25 -20.38 -3.56
CA THR A 63 -1.82 -21.16 -2.38
C THR A 63 -1.34 -20.25 -1.25
N GLN A 64 -0.56 -19.21 -1.58
CA GLN A 64 -0.10 -18.23 -0.59
C GLN A 64 -1.26 -17.39 -0.04
N ALA A 65 -2.18 -16.95 -0.90
CA ALA A 65 -3.35 -16.21 -0.46
C ALA A 65 -4.21 -17.04 0.50
N HIS A 66 -4.38 -18.32 0.21
CA HIS A 66 -5.12 -19.24 1.07
C HIS A 66 -4.44 -19.45 2.42
N SER A 67 -3.10 -19.47 2.46
CA SER A 67 -2.34 -19.53 3.71
C SER A 67 -2.41 -18.25 4.54
N LEU A 68 -2.75 -17.11 3.94
CA LEU A 68 -2.87 -15.82 4.64
C LEU A 68 -4.28 -15.56 5.16
N LEU A 69 -5.28 -16.29 4.65
CA LEU A 69 -6.61 -16.25 5.22
C LEU A 69 -6.56 -16.89 6.62
N PRO A 70 -7.19 -16.29 7.64
CA PRO A 70 -7.29 -16.90 8.94
C PRO A 70 -7.96 -18.26 8.77
N SER A 71 -7.22 -19.33 9.02
CA SER A 71 -7.74 -20.68 9.00
C SER A 71 -8.89 -20.74 9.99
N THR A 72 -10.10 -20.90 9.49
CA THR A 72 -11.29 -21.13 10.33
C THR A 72 -11.31 -22.57 10.89
N SER A 73 -10.22 -23.32 10.73
CA SER A 73 -9.97 -24.58 11.41
C SER A 73 -9.71 -24.31 12.89
N SER A 74 -10.67 -24.70 13.71
CA SER A 74 -10.55 -24.97 15.14
C SER A 74 -9.13 -25.39 15.53
N ALA A 75 -8.45 -24.53 16.28
CA ALA A 75 -7.03 -24.65 16.62
C ALA A 75 -6.69 -25.75 17.66
N ASP A 76 -7.52 -26.77 17.82
CA ASP A 76 -7.38 -27.78 18.89
C ASP A 76 -7.52 -29.24 18.43
N ASP A 77 -7.35 -29.55 17.14
CA ASP A 77 -7.25 -30.95 16.71
C ASP A 77 -5.78 -31.42 16.66
N PRO A 78 -5.36 -32.36 17.53
CA PRO A 78 -3.97 -32.84 17.59
C PRO A 78 -3.52 -33.56 16.32
N GLU A 79 -4.47 -34.06 15.52
CA GLU A 79 -4.22 -34.73 14.25
C GLU A 79 -3.65 -33.77 13.18
N ASP A 80 -4.05 -32.50 13.20
CA ASP A 80 -3.59 -31.48 12.25
C ASP A 80 -2.14 -31.04 12.53
N ALA A 81 -1.74 -31.07 13.81
CA ALA A 81 -0.36 -30.82 14.23
C ALA A 81 0.57 -31.96 13.78
N GLU A 82 0.13 -33.22 13.92
CA GLU A 82 0.86 -34.39 13.46
C GLU A 82 0.98 -34.42 11.93
N LEU A 83 -0.10 -34.11 11.22
CA LEU A 83 -0.09 -34.00 9.76
C LEU A 83 0.85 -32.90 9.27
N LYS A 84 0.85 -31.74 9.93
CA LYS A 84 1.76 -30.62 9.61
C LYS A 84 3.22 -30.99 9.88
N ALA A 85 3.50 -31.69 10.98
CA ALA A 85 4.83 -32.19 11.30
C ALA A 85 5.29 -33.25 10.27
N ALA A 86 4.41 -34.16 9.86
CA ALA A 86 4.70 -35.16 8.84
C ALA A 86 4.97 -34.52 7.46
N LEU A 87 4.20 -33.49 7.09
CA LEU A 87 4.42 -32.73 5.84
C LEU A 87 5.72 -31.92 5.87
N GLN A 88 6.12 -31.39 7.02
CA GLN A 88 7.42 -30.74 7.23
C GLN A 88 8.57 -31.75 7.15
N ALA A 89 8.45 -32.90 7.82
CA ALA A 89 9.44 -33.97 7.78
C ALA A 89 9.61 -34.57 6.38
N ALA A 90 8.52 -34.64 5.60
CA ALA A 90 8.54 -35.05 4.19
C ALA A 90 9.08 -33.99 3.22
N GLY A 91 9.50 -32.81 3.72
CA GLY A 91 10.02 -31.71 2.90
C GLY A 91 8.97 -31.06 1.99
N ARG A 92 7.68 -31.31 2.22
CA ARG A 92 6.57 -30.80 1.41
C ARG A 92 5.96 -29.52 1.95
N ALA A 93 6.15 -29.21 3.23
CA ALA A 93 5.84 -27.91 3.79
C ALA A 93 7.04 -26.98 3.59
N GLN A 94 7.08 -26.27 2.46
CA GLN A 94 8.01 -25.15 2.32
C GLN A 94 7.68 -24.08 3.37
N PRO A 95 8.69 -23.49 4.05
CA PRO A 95 8.44 -22.27 4.81
C PRO A 95 7.81 -21.25 3.87
N ALA A 96 6.76 -20.57 4.31
CA ALA A 96 6.11 -19.51 3.53
C ALA A 96 7.22 -18.60 2.99
N THR A 97 7.45 -18.64 1.68
CA THR A 97 8.49 -17.86 1.03
C THR A 97 8.12 -16.41 1.29
N VAL A 98 8.80 -15.77 2.26
CA VAL A 98 8.67 -14.36 2.53
C VAL A 98 9.31 -13.67 1.32
N HIS A 99 8.49 -13.41 0.30
CA HIS A 99 8.91 -12.66 -0.87
C HIS A 99 9.04 -11.19 -0.45
N GLY A 100 10.21 -10.86 0.09
CA GLY A 100 10.69 -9.50 0.25
C GLY A 100 11.34 -9.00 -1.03
N ASN A 101 10.65 -9.13 -2.18
CA ASN A 101 11.16 -8.53 -3.39
C ASN A 101 10.91 -7.02 -3.31
N LEU A 102 11.96 -6.22 -3.50
CA LEU A 102 11.81 -4.78 -3.68
C LEU A 102 10.95 -4.56 -4.93
N SER A 103 9.93 -3.71 -4.83
CA SER A 103 8.96 -3.51 -5.91
C SER A 103 9.61 -3.09 -7.21
N THR A 104 9.11 -3.63 -8.32
CA THR A 104 9.56 -3.27 -9.67
C THR A 104 9.29 -1.82 -10.06
N ASP A 105 8.30 -1.17 -9.43
CA ASP A 105 7.93 0.21 -9.71
C ASP A 105 7.51 0.91 -8.41
N PHE A 106 8.08 2.10 -8.17
CA PHE A 106 7.92 2.84 -6.93
C PHE A 106 7.85 4.34 -7.19
N ALA A 107 6.81 5.00 -6.69
CA ALA A 107 6.60 6.42 -6.89
C ALA A 107 6.01 7.12 -5.67
N LEU A 108 6.25 8.43 -5.61
CA LEU A 108 5.73 9.34 -4.60
C LEU A 108 4.86 10.39 -5.28
N ALA A 109 3.59 10.47 -4.89
CA ALA A 109 2.73 11.59 -5.21
C ALA A 109 2.59 12.52 -4.01
N MET A 110 2.67 13.83 -4.25
CA MET A 110 2.42 14.87 -3.27
C MET A 110 1.42 15.87 -3.82
N ALA A 111 0.40 16.18 -3.02
CA ALA A 111 -0.50 17.28 -3.27
C ALA A 111 -0.07 18.47 -2.41
N PRO A 112 0.23 19.64 -3.00
CA PRO A 112 0.48 20.83 -2.23
C PRO A 112 -0.77 21.23 -1.44
N PRO A 113 -0.62 21.89 -0.28
CA PRO A 113 -1.74 22.27 0.58
C PRO A 113 -2.64 23.37 -0.02
N SER A 114 -2.37 23.84 -1.24
CA SER A 114 -3.19 24.86 -1.91
C SER A 114 -4.23 24.22 -2.84
N THR A 115 -5.46 24.73 -2.78
CA THR A 115 -6.62 24.23 -3.53
C THR A 115 -6.51 24.38 -5.06
N SER A 116 -5.53 25.14 -5.55
CA SER A 116 -5.33 25.42 -6.98
C SER A 116 -4.19 24.62 -7.62
N ALA A 117 -3.41 23.88 -6.84
CA ALA A 117 -2.21 23.24 -7.36
C ALA A 117 -2.42 21.73 -7.54
N TYR A 118 -2.00 21.24 -8.71
CA TYR A 118 -2.13 19.84 -9.09
C TYR A 118 -1.13 18.99 -8.30
N ALA A 119 -1.51 17.75 -7.95
CA ALA A 119 -0.56 16.82 -7.37
C ALA A 119 0.58 16.53 -8.36
N THR A 120 1.79 16.53 -7.84
CA THR A 120 3.00 16.14 -8.57
C THR A 120 3.35 14.71 -8.16
N SER A 121 3.79 13.89 -9.11
CA SER A 121 4.30 12.57 -8.80
C SER A 121 5.67 12.35 -9.42
N THR A 122 6.54 11.71 -8.64
CA THR A 122 7.93 11.43 -8.97
C THR A 122 8.14 9.93 -8.87
N SER A 123 8.62 9.33 -9.95
CA SER A 123 9.09 7.95 -9.93
C SER A 123 10.40 7.89 -9.15
N ILE A 124 10.43 7.10 -8.08
CA ILE A 124 11.64 6.84 -7.29
C ILE A 124 12.44 5.72 -7.93
N HIS A 125 11.75 4.67 -8.37
CA HIS A 125 12.34 3.52 -9.05
C HIS A 125 11.36 2.97 -10.08
N SER A 126 11.85 2.56 -11.24
CA SER A 126 11.05 1.82 -12.23
C SER A 126 12.00 0.91 -12.98
N SER A 127 11.73 -0.39 -12.97
CA SER A 127 12.46 -1.39 -13.76
C SER A 127 12.06 -1.40 -15.24
N SER A 128 11.01 -0.64 -15.60
CA SER A 128 10.51 -0.49 -16.97
C SER A 128 10.56 0.96 -17.44
N ASN A 129 10.39 1.18 -18.74
CA ASN A 129 10.31 2.52 -19.33
C ASN A 129 8.99 3.27 -18.98
N ILE A 130 8.04 2.58 -18.34
CA ILE A 130 6.73 3.11 -17.97
C ILE A 130 6.56 2.96 -16.46
N SER A 131 6.46 4.06 -15.72
CA SER A 131 6.11 4.02 -14.30
C SER A 131 4.59 4.10 -14.15
N LEU A 132 3.96 2.94 -13.95
CA LEU A 132 2.56 2.82 -13.58
C LEU A 132 2.31 3.41 -12.20
N ALA A 133 3.23 3.16 -11.25
CA ALA A 133 3.14 3.67 -9.89
C ALA A 133 3.08 5.20 -9.87
N ASN A 134 3.86 5.88 -10.73
CA ASN A 134 3.82 7.34 -10.84
C ASN A 134 2.43 7.82 -11.30
N SER A 135 1.93 7.23 -12.38
CA SER A 135 0.62 7.57 -12.97
C SER A 135 -0.55 7.30 -12.00
N MET A 136 -0.56 6.13 -11.36
CA MET A 136 -1.60 5.69 -10.41
C MET A 136 -1.54 6.48 -9.11
N SER A 137 -0.37 6.65 -8.50
CA SER A 137 -0.20 7.41 -7.25
C SER A 137 -0.71 8.85 -7.40
N LYS A 138 -0.40 9.50 -8.53
CA LYS A 138 -0.90 10.84 -8.83
C LYS A 138 -2.43 10.89 -8.85
N ARG A 139 -3.07 9.98 -9.58
CA ARG A 139 -4.54 9.94 -9.71
C ARG A 139 -5.22 9.61 -8.38
N ILE A 140 -4.70 8.65 -7.64
CA ILE A 140 -5.25 8.22 -6.35
C ILE A 140 -5.11 9.36 -5.32
N ALA A 141 -3.92 9.97 -5.20
CA ALA A 141 -3.68 11.07 -4.28
C ALA A 141 -4.61 12.27 -4.58
N LEU A 142 -4.76 12.66 -5.86
CA LEU A 142 -5.70 13.71 -6.27
C LEU A 142 -7.15 13.35 -5.92
N LYS A 143 -7.56 12.11 -6.18
CA LYS A 143 -8.95 11.68 -5.99
C LYS A 143 -9.35 11.61 -4.52
N LEU A 144 -8.41 11.25 -3.64
CA LEU A 144 -8.62 11.13 -2.20
C LEU A 144 -8.20 12.38 -1.42
N GLY A 145 -7.66 13.41 -2.08
CA GLY A 145 -7.18 14.62 -1.43
C GLY A 145 -6.00 14.40 -0.49
N LEU A 146 -5.14 13.41 -0.79
CA LEU A 146 -4.02 13.04 0.06
C LEU A 146 -2.84 13.99 -0.12
N PRO A 147 -2.27 14.57 0.95
CA PRO A 147 -1.05 15.37 0.87
C PRO A 147 0.15 14.55 0.38
N GLN A 148 0.21 13.27 0.75
CA GLN A 148 1.29 12.37 0.37
C GLN A 148 0.80 10.93 0.17
N LEU A 149 1.18 10.32 -0.95
CA LEU A 149 0.95 8.91 -1.25
C LEU A 149 2.22 8.29 -1.85
N LEU A 150 2.78 7.31 -1.16
CA LEU A 150 3.81 6.43 -1.70
C LEU A 150 3.15 5.17 -2.23
N LEU A 151 3.42 4.82 -3.49
CA LEU A 151 2.86 3.64 -4.13
C LEU A 151 4.00 2.77 -4.68
N SER A 152 4.04 1.54 -4.19
CA SER A 152 4.99 0.50 -4.54
C SER A 152 4.23 -0.65 -5.22
N LEU A 153 4.59 -0.96 -6.46
CA LEU A 153 3.93 -1.94 -7.31
C LEU A 153 4.92 -3.02 -7.74
N ASP A 154 4.58 -4.25 -7.42
CA ASP A 154 5.21 -5.48 -7.89
C ASP A 154 4.18 -6.27 -8.70
N ILE A 155 4.02 -5.84 -9.96
CA ILE A 155 3.03 -6.39 -10.89
C ILE A 155 3.76 -7.34 -11.85
N PRO A 156 3.20 -8.54 -12.11
CA PRO A 156 3.77 -9.48 -13.06
C PRO A 156 4.01 -8.86 -14.44
N PRO A 157 5.16 -9.12 -15.09
CA PRO A 157 5.53 -8.50 -16.36
C PRO A 157 4.55 -8.84 -17.50
N THR A 158 3.80 -9.93 -17.36
CA THR A 158 2.74 -10.34 -18.30
C THR A 158 1.56 -9.38 -18.37
N LEU A 159 1.30 -8.58 -17.32
CA LEU A 159 0.30 -7.51 -17.35
C LEU A 159 0.85 -6.18 -17.84
N LEU A 160 2.17 -6.01 -17.80
CA LEU A 160 2.81 -4.75 -18.10
C LEU A 160 2.85 -4.53 -19.62
N PRO A 161 2.64 -3.28 -20.08
CA PRO A 161 2.80 -2.95 -21.50
C PRO A 161 4.23 -3.25 -21.95
N SER A 162 4.38 -4.02 -23.02
CA SER A 162 5.68 -4.31 -23.65
C SER A 162 5.97 -3.29 -24.75
N ALA A 163 7.21 -2.82 -24.84
CA ALA A 163 7.61 -1.86 -25.87
C ALA A 163 7.39 -2.44 -27.28
N GLY A 164 6.66 -1.71 -28.13
CA GLY A 164 6.42 -2.12 -29.52
C GLY A 164 5.30 -3.15 -29.72
N GLN A 165 4.58 -3.55 -28.67
CA GLN A 165 3.39 -4.40 -28.77
C GLN A 165 2.17 -3.67 -28.20
N PRO A 166 1.03 -3.65 -28.92
CA PRO A 166 -0.20 -3.10 -28.37
C PRO A 166 -0.66 -3.95 -27.19
N GLN A 167 -0.97 -3.31 -26.06
CA GLN A 167 -1.52 -4.00 -24.91
C GLN A 167 -2.90 -4.56 -25.24
N SER A 168 -3.21 -5.76 -24.75
CA SER A 168 -4.54 -6.33 -24.95
C SER A 168 -5.59 -5.50 -24.18
N PRO A 169 -6.81 -5.31 -24.73
CA PRO A 169 -7.88 -4.59 -24.02
C PRO A 169 -8.23 -5.20 -22.67
N ALA A 170 -8.08 -6.53 -22.53
CA ALA A 170 -8.33 -7.25 -21.30
C ALA A 170 -7.33 -6.84 -20.20
N ASP A 171 -6.03 -6.76 -20.53
CA ASP A 171 -4.99 -6.39 -19.56
C ASP A 171 -5.10 -4.93 -19.14
N SER A 172 -5.40 -4.02 -20.08
CA SER A 172 -5.65 -2.61 -19.75
C SER A 172 -6.85 -2.45 -18.82
N THR A 173 -7.93 -3.20 -19.05
CA THR A 173 -9.10 -3.22 -18.17
C THR A 173 -8.76 -3.79 -16.79
N ALA A 174 -7.91 -4.81 -16.74
CA ALA A 174 -7.48 -5.45 -15.51
C ALA A 174 -6.62 -4.51 -14.65
N LEU A 175 -5.68 -3.77 -15.25
CA LEU A 175 -4.90 -2.73 -14.56
C LEU A 175 -5.79 -1.59 -14.03
N LEU A 176 -6.79 -1.17 -14.81
CA LEU A 176 -7.73 -0.14 -14.36
C LEU A 176 -8.59 -0.63 -13.18
N ALA A 177 -9.01 -1.90 -13.21
CA ALA A 177 -9.73 -2.52 -12.11
C ALA A 177 -8.85 -2.61 -10.84
N LEU A 178 -7.56 -2.94 -11.00
CA LEU A 178 -6.58 -2.93 -9.91
C LEU A 178 -6.41 -1.52 -9.33
N GLU A 179 -6.25 -0.49 -10.16
CA GLU A 179 -6.18 0.90 -9.69
C GLU A 179 -7.40 1.31 -8.89
N LYS A 180 -8.59 0.96 -9.40
CA LYS A 180 -9.85 1.20 -8.72
C LYS A 180 -9.87 0.50 -7.36
N ALA A 181 -9.50 -0.77 -7.30
CA ALA A 181 -9.50 -1.53 -6.06
C ALA A 181 -8.51 -0.97 -5.03
N ILE A 182 -7.31 -0.56 -5.45
CA ILE A 182 -6.33 0.09 -4.57
C ILE A 182 -6.91 1.39 -4.01
N ARG A 183 -7.49 2.23 -4.88
CA ARG A 183 -8.12 3.48 -4.43
C ARG A 183 -9.25 3.24 -3.44
N ASP A 184 -10.13 2.29 -3.73
CA ASP A 184 -11.28 1.98 -2.88
C ASP A 184 -10.81 1.41 -1.52
N ALA A 185 -9.73 0.61 -1.50
CA ALA A 185 -9.08 0.17 -0.28
C ALA A 185 -8.47 1.33 0.52
N CYS A 186 -7.74 2.25 -0.13
CA CYS A 186 -7.22 3.46 0.51
C CYS A 186 -8.37 4.32 1.09
N ALA A 187 -9.46 4.50 0.37
CA ALA A 187 -10.63 5.24 0.85
C ALA A 187 -11.22 4.58 2.11
N SER A 188 -11.32 3.25 2.13
CA SER A 188 -11.80 2.50 3.29
C SER A 188 -10.86 2.57 4.50
N THR A 189 -9.55 2.76 4.30
CA THR A 189 -8.61 2.97 5.43
C THR A 189 -8.66 4.38 6.00
N LEU A 190 -9.21 5.34 5.26
CA LEU A 190 -9.33 6.74 5.67
C LEU A 190 -10.68 7.07 6.33
N SER A 191 -11.69 6.21 6.16
CA SER A 191 -13.04 6.34 6.73
C SER A 191 -13.12 5.85 8.16
#